data_AF-A0A9D4RR05-F1
#
_entry.id   AF-A0A9D4RR05-F1
#
_cell.length_a   1.000
_cell.length_b   1.000
_cell.length_c   1.000
_cell.angle_alpha   90.00
_cell.angle_beta   90.00
_cell.angle_gamma   90.00
#
_symmetry.space_group_name_H-M   'P 1'
#
loop_
_entity.id
_entity.type
_entity.pdbx_description
1 polymer ?
#
loop_
_entity_poly.entity_id
_entity_poly.type
_entity_poly.pdbx_seq_one_letter_code
_entity_poly.pdbx_strand_id
1 'polypeptide(L)'
;MLSQYMMRRCDVYLIGVIVSQYMVRRCGVYLIGVKVSQYMVRRCGVNLIGVKVSQYMMRRCDVYLIGVKVFQYMVGRCGVT
;
A
#
# COMPACT_ATOMS: atom_id res chain seq x y z
N MET A 1 10.84 3.68 12.93
CA MET A 1 9.68 2.76 12.82
C MET A 1 8.44 3.53 13.22
N LEU A 2 7.43 3.62 12.34
CA LEU A 2 6.17 4.30 12.63
C LEU A 2 5.12 3.28 13.05
N SER A 3 4.40 3.56 14.14
CA SER A 3 3.33 2.68 14.65
C SER A 3 2.10 2.71 13.74
N GLN A 4 1.67 3.89 13.31
CA GLN A 4 0.49 4.05 12.46
C GLN A 4 0.59 5.27 11.53
N TYR A 5 0.10 5.13 10.31
CA TYR A 5 -0.02 6.22 9.34
C TYR A 5 -1.38 6.16 8.62
N MET A 6 -2.12 7.28 8.64
CA MET A 6 -3.52 7.37 8.19
C MET A 6 -3.71 8.59 7.28
N MET A 7 -4.17 8.39 6.05
CA MET A 7 -4.45 9.48 5.09
C MET A 7 -5.80 9.32 4.38
N ARG A 8 -6.48 10.43 4.09
CA ARG A 8 -7.87 10.43 3.60
C ARG A 8 -8.14 11.09 2.24
N ARG A 9 -7.32 12.02 1.76
CA ARG A 9 -7.41 12.68 0.42
C ARG A 9 -6.10 13.41 0.06
N CYS A 10 -4.99 12.68 0.01
CA CYS A 10 -3.67 13.23 -0.32
C CYS A 10 -2.82 12.18 -1.01
N ASP A 11 -2.00 12.56 -1.98
CA ASP A 11 -1.02 11.63 -2.53
C ASP A 11 0.05 11.31 -1.49
N VAL A 12 0.50 10.05 -1.46
CA VAL A 12 1.51 9.59 -0.51
C VAL A 12 2.71 9.04 -1.23
N TYR A 13 3.89 9.53 -0.84
CA TYR A 13 5.18 9.08 -1.32
C TYR A 13 6.05 8.66 -0.13
N LEU A 14 6.48 7.40 -0.09
CA LEU A 14 7.36 6.89 0.96
C LEU A 14 8.54 6.11 0.37
N ILE A 15 9.74 6.34 0.90
CA ILE A 15 10.95 5.62 0.54
C ILE A 15 11.61 5.07 1.81
N GLY A 16 11.94 3.77 1.83
CA GLY A 16 12.82 3.19 2.84
C GLY A 16 12.25 3.15 4.26
N VAL A 17 10.91 3.17 4.40
CA VAL A 17 10.24 3.26 5.70
C VAL A 17 9.78 1.89 6.21
N ILE A 18 9.74 1.74 7.53
CA ILE A 18 9.09 0.61 8.22
C ILE A 18 7.87 1.13 8.98
N VAL A 19 6.69 0.63 8.63
CA VAL A 19 5.40 1.03 9.20
C VAL A 19 4.64 -0.20 9.70
N SER A 20 4.12 -0.18 10.91
CA SER A 20 3.30 -1.30 11.39
C SER A 20 1.91 -1.29 10.75
N GLN A 21 1.22 -0.15 10.76
CA GLN A 21 -0.09 0.00 10.13
C GLN A 21 -0.16 1.20 9.18
N TYR A 22 -0.56 0.94 7.94
CA TYR A 22 -0.69 1.95 6.92
C TYR A 22 -2.08 1.90 6.28
N MET A 23 -2.84 2.99 6.38
CA MET A 23 -4.18 3.08 5.81
C MET A 23 -4.36 4.33 4.97
N VAL A 24 -4.85 4.15 3.73
CA VAL A 24 -5.09 5.24 2.81
C VAL A 24 -6.44 5.10 2.12
N ARG A 25 -7.12 6.23 1.94
CA ARG A 25 -8.42 6.30 1.28
C ARG A 25 -8.42 7.45 0.28
N ARG A 26 -8.86 7.23 -0.97
CA ARG A 26 -9.01 8.28 -2.02
C ARG A 26 -7.72 9.06 -2.33
N CYS A 27 -6.67 8.37 -2.76
CA CYS A 27 -5.33 8.94 -2.98
C CYS A 27 -4.57 8.22 -4.10
N GLY A 28 -3.49 8.81 -4.61
CA GLY A 28 -2.37 8.05 -5.18
C GLY A 28 -1.41 7.58 -4.08
N VAL A 29 -0.87 6.36 -4.19
CA VAL A 29 0.18 5.88 -3.29
C VAL A 29 1.37 5.36 -4.07
N TYR A 30 2.55 5.85 -3.72
CA TYR A 30 3.81 5.41 -4.31
C TYR A 30 4.80 5.04 -3.20
N LEU A 31 5.23 3.78 -3.17
CA LEU A 31 6.14 3.25 -2.14
C LEU A 31 7.35 2.58 -2.78
N ILE A 32 8.55 2.95 -2.33
CA ILE A 32 9.81 2.29 -2.71
C ILE A 32 10.51 1.72 -1.47
N GLY A 33 10.84 0.43 -1.48
CA GLY A 33 11.67 -0.18 -0.44
C GLY A 33 11.03 -0.16 0.96
N VAL A 34 9.70 -0.18 1.03
CA VAL A 34 8.93 -0.05 2.28
C VAL A 34 8.62 -1.43 2.86
N LYS A 35 8.65 -1.54 4.20
CA LYS A 35 8.12 -2.72 4.92
C LYS A 35 6.87 -2.32 5.69
N VAL A 36 5.77 -3.03 5.46
CA VAL A 36 4.49 -2.77 6.14
C VAL A 36 3.93 -4.05 6.75
N SER A 37 3.51 -4.05 8.01
CA SER A 37 2.83 -5.22 8.57
C SER A 37 1.39 -5.31 8.09
N GLN A 38 0.63 -4.22 8.14
CA GLN A 38 -0.74 -4.14 7.64
C GLN A 38 -0.92 -2.94 6.74
N TYR A 39 -1.32 -3.19 5.49
CA TYR A 39 -1.54 -2.18 4.47
C TYR A 39 -2.99 -2.24 3.97
N MET A 40 -3.74 -1.16 4.15
CA MET A 40 -5.14 -1.07 3.72
C MET A 40 -5.35 0.12 2.80
N VAL A 41 -5.88 -0.12 1.61
CA VAL A 41 -6.11 0.96 0.64
C VAL A 41 -7.47 0.84 -0.05
N ARG A 42 -8.13 1.98 -0.24
CA ARG A 42 -9.47 2.05 -0.85
C ARG A 42 -9.64 3.25 -1.78
N ARG A 43 -10.08 3.01 -3.02
CA ARG A 43 -10.29 4.05 -4.06
C ARG A 43 -9.00 4.78 -4.42
N CYS A 44 -7.94 4.05 -4.73
CA CYS A 44 -6.61 4.63 -4.96
C CYS A 44 -5.91 4.01 -6.17
N GLY A 45 -5.05 4.79 -6.83
CA GLY A 45 -3.97 4.23 -7.66
C GLY A 45 -2.78 3.92 -6.75
N VAL A 46 -2.15 2.76 -6.89
CA VAL A 46 -1.05 2.31 -6.03
C VAL A 46 0.10 1.76 -6.85
N ASN A 47 1.30 2.29 -6.63
CA ASN A 47 2.53 1.81 -7.25
C ASN A 47 3.52 1.41 -6.13
N LEU A 48 3.94 0.15 -6.14
CA LEU A 48 4.83 -0.42 -5.14
C LEU A 48 6.07 -1.02 -5.81
N ILE A 49 7.25 -0.60 -5.37
CA ILE A 49 8.53 -1.12 -5.85
C ILE A 49 9.36 -1.62 -4.67
N GLY A 50 9.72 -2.91 -4.67
CA GLY A 50 10.56 -3.50 -3.62
C GLY A 50 9.90 -3.50 -2.23
N VAL A 51 8.57 -3.63 -2.17
CA VAL A 51 7.79 -3.53 -0.92
C VAL A 51 7.57 -4.91 -0.29
N LYS A 52 7.68 -5.00 1.04
CA LYS A 52 7.33 -6.21 1.79
C LYS A 52 6.09 -5.94 2.64
N VAL A 53 5.03 -6.72 2.46
CA VAL A 53 3.79 -6.60 3.24
C VAL A 53 3.37 -7.93 3.86
N SER A 54 3.02 -7.92 5.14
CA SER A 54 2.46 -9.12 5.77
C SER A 54 0.97 -9.29 5.41
N GLN A 55 0.16 -8.24 5.58
CA GLN A 55 -1.25 -8.25 5.21
C GLN A 55 -1.59 -7.07 4.32
N TYR A 56 -2.16 -7.34 3.16
CA TYR A 56 -2.47 -6.35 2.14
C TYR A 56 -3.94 -6.44 1.76
N MET A 57 -4.68 -5.35 2.00
CA MET A 57 -6.11 -5.23 1.69
C MET A 57 -6.37 -4.07 0.75
N MET A 58 -7.08 -4.35 -0.34
CA MET A 58 -7.36 -3.39 -1.41
C MET A 58 -8.81 -3.42 -1.84
N ARG A 59 -9.38 -2.24 -2.14
CA ARG A 59 -10.73 -2.17 -2.71
C ARG A 59 -10.94 -0.98 -3.65
N ARG A 60 -11.37 -1.24 -4.89
CA ARG A 60 -11.57 -0.23 -5.95
C ARG A 60 -10.28 0.53 -6.27
N CYS A 61 -9.25 -0.17 -6.70
CA CYS A 61 -7.93 0.40 -6.92
C CYS A 61 -7.31 -0.07 -8.23
N ASP A 62 -6.34 0.68 -8.74
CA ASP A 62 -5.42 0.22 -9.78
C ASP A 62 -4.05 0.05 -9.15
N VAL A 63 -3.41 -1.08 -9.38
CA VAL A 63 -2.20 -1.48 -8.65
C VAL A 63 -1.10 -1.87 -9.62
N TYR A 64 0.05 -1.23 -9.49
CA TYR A 64 1.29 -1.57 -10.18
C TYR A 64 2.33 -2.10 -9.18
N LEU A 65 2.87 -3.30 -9.41
CA LEU A 65 3.74 -4.00 -8.46
C LEU A 65 5.05 -4.44 -9.13
N ILE A 66 6.19 -4.00 -8.59
CA ILE A 66 7.52 -4.53 -8.97
C ILE A 66 8.23 -5.04 -7.71
N GLY A 67 8.65 -6.32 -7.72
CA GLY A 67 9.46 -6.87 -6.64
C GLY A 67 8.77 -6.84 -5.26
N VAL A 68 7.45 -7.01 -5.23
CA VAL A 68 6.65 -6.95 -4.02
C VAL A 68 6.46 -8.35 -3.43
N LYS A 69 6.63 -8.49 -2.11
CA LYS A 69 6.35 -9.74 -1.38
C LYS A 69 5.17 -9.51 -0.45
N VAL A 70 4.11 -10.29 -0.64
CA VAL A 70 2.91 -10.24 0.20
C VAL A 70 2.65 -11.62 0.81
N PHE A 71 2.41 -11.69 2.12
CA PHE A 71 2.02 -12.95 2.78
C PHE A 71 0.52 -13.23 2.70
N GLN A 72 -0.32 -12.22 2.92
CA GLN A 72 -1.77 -12.34 2.81
C GLN A 72 -2.33 -11.19 1.96
N TYR A 73 -3.08 -11.54 0.91
CA TYR A 73 -3.56 -10.61 -0.10
C TYR A 73 -5.07 -10.72 -0.27
N MET A 74 -5.79 -9.60 -0.07
CA MET A 74 -7.24 -9.50 -0.23
C MET A 74 -7.59 -8.32 -1.15
N VAL A 75 -8.32 -8.59 -2.23
CA VAL A 75 -8.67 -7.60 -3.26
C VAL A 75 -10.15 -7.63 -3.57
N GLY A 76 -10.77 -6.45 -3.64
CA GLY A 76 -12.13 -6.29 -4.12
C GLY A 76 -12.25 -5.24 -5.23
N ARG A 77 -12.58 -5.67 -6.45
CA ARG A 77 -12.71 -4.82 -7.65
C ARG A 77 -11.47 -3.95 -7.87
N CYS A 78 -10.32 -4.56 -8.16
CA CYS A 78 -9.11 -3.82 -8.51
C CYS A 78 -8.48 -4.37 -9.79
N GLY A 79 -7.88 -3.50 -10.59
CA GLY A 79 -6.94 -3.89 -11.63
C GLY A 79 -5.55 -4.06 -11.02
N VAL A 80 -4.86 -5.16 -11.34
CA VAL A 80 -3.47 -5.40 -10.92
C VAL A 80 -2.65 -5.72 -12.15
N THR A 81 -1.57 -4.97 -12.36
CA THR A 81 -0.60 -5.09 -13.46
C THR A 81 0.80 -5.15 -12.89
#